data_AF-A0A7K8D6E0-F1
#
_entry.id   AF-A0A7K8D6E0-F1
#
_cell.length_a   1.000
_cell.length_b   1.000
_cell.length_c   1.000
_cell.angle_alpha   90.00
_cell.angle_beta   90.00
_cell.angle_gamma   90.00
#
_symmetry.space_group_name_H-M   'P 1'
#
loop_
_entity.id
_entity.type
_entity.pdbx_description
1 polymer ?
#
loop_
_entity_poly.entity_id
_entity_poly.type
_entity_poly.pdbx_seq_one_letter_code
_entity_poly.pdbx_strand_id
1 'polypeptide(L)'
;MEIKLEFVRKRSEFGRPCSFSDYLAEVTVDIPPDPSLADDFIPQDPVDFAFQEGPVMAAHEVNTERAQVSIKGVNHVEGGWPQHIDPKNSELTSRYREEVEREDVYTRSVQRLGSLVEHCIRQNNAIDIYEEYFEEEEEEDEEEEHPSAKTICVIRDPNATKRMATHISWHPDANRAVAVAYCSLDFQDSRKDMSSDSYIWDLEKPYSPELTLKPSSPLVTLEYNSKDWHHVLGGCYNGQIVYWDTRKGGLPMEMTPVELSHRDPVYGACWLPSRTGTECFSGSTDGQVLWWDIRKMSQPSEKLILDITKEDELKKALGASTLDFAPTMPTKFLVGTEQGTIISCNRDAKTPPEKIAHIFSGHLGAVYSVTRNPFFPKVFLSVGDWTARIWTEELMDSSPIMETKYHTPYLLDGCWSPVKPAVFFTAKSDGTLDIWDFLFHQKEPSLSLKVSNDPLLSLRSQDNGRILGCGTRLGIVSLLEISPGLCTMRKNEKTLTSTMFEREARREKVLQDKHRERLVREQDQARARPEEQEDPQEVFEKAREEFFSVIKAERRRRGQEDPEE
;
A
#
# COMPACT_ATOMS: atom_id res chain seq x y z
N MET A 1 -59.81 10.54 -23.72
CA MET A 1 -59.60 10.07 -25.11
C MET A 1 -60.18 11.13 -26.03
N GLU A 2 -59.36 12.04 -26.54
CA GLU A 2 -59.80 12.93 -27.62
C GLU A 2 -59.71 12.15 -28.93
N ILE A 3 -60.86 11.92 -29.56
CA ILE A 3 -60.95 11.27 -30.86
C ILE A 3 -60.46 12.29 -31.90
N LYS A 4 -59.17 12.27 -32.23
CA LYS A 4 -58.61 13.00 -33.36
C LYS A 4 -58.99 12.28 -34.65
N LEU A 5 -59.89 12.87 -35.42
CA LEU A 5 -60.15 12.49 -36.81
C LEU A 5 -59.10 13.19 -37.69
N GLU A 6 -58.11 12.43 -38.17
CA GLU A 6 -57.14 12.92 -39.16
C GLU A 6 -57.66 12.71 -40.58
N PHE A 7 -57.84 13.81 -41.32
CA PHE A 7 -58.18 13.77 -42.74
C PHE A 7 -56.90 14.03 -43.56
N VAL A 8 -56.41 13.01 -44.26
CA VAL A 8 -55.21 13.11 -45.10
C VAL A 8 -55.61 13.03 -46.57
N ARG A 9 -55.19 14.02 -47.37
CA ARG A 9 -55.38 14.02 -48.83
C ARG A 9 -54.04 14.19 -49.54
N LYS A 10 -53.77 13.36 -50.55
CA LYS A 10 -52.49 13.40 -51.29
C LYS A 10 -52.39 14.68 -52.13
N ARG A 11 -51.23 15.33 -52.11
CA ARG A 11 -50.96 16.59 -52.84
C ARG A 11 -51.19 16.47 -54.35
N SER A 12 -51.01 15.30 -54.95
CA SER A 12 -51.29 15.04 -56.37
C SER A 12 -52.77 15.17 -56.75
N GLU A 13 -53.66 15.18 -55.77
CA GLU A 13 -55.11 15.24 -55.96
C GLU A 13 -55.68 16.63 -55.68
N PHE A 14 -54.84 17.57 -55.24
CA PHE A 14 -55.17 18.99 -55.15
C PHE A 14 -55.21 19.59 -56.56
N GLY A 15 -56.33 20.23 -56.92
CA GLY A 15 -56.51 20.89 -58.22
C GLY A 15 -57.08 19.99 -59.33
N ARG A 16 -57.48 18.75 -59.06
CA ARG A 16 -58.31 17.97 -60.01
C ARG A 16 -59.67 18.66 -60.19
N PRO A 17 -60.21 18.77 -61.42
CA PRO A 17 -61.55 19.33 -61.63
C PRO A 17 -62.59 18.47 -60.92
N CYS A 18 -63.39 19.08 -60.04
CA CYS A 18 -64.51 18.42 -59.38
C CYS A 18 -65.62 18.19 -60.42
N SER A 19 -66.06 16.95 -60.63
CA SER A 19 -67.28 16.69 -61.39
C SER A 19 -68.46 16.92 -60.47
N PHE A 20 -69.10 18.07 -60.56
CA PHE A 20 -70.38 18.28 -59.90
C PHE A 20 -71.46 17.57 -60.73
N SER A 21 -72.20 16.68 -60.08
CA SER A 21 -73.45 16.12 -60.58
C SER A 21 -74.53 16.43 -59.54
N ASP A 22 -75.68 16.93 -59.98
CA ASP A 22 -76.80 17.14 -59.07
C ASP A 22 -77.29 15.78 -58.55
N TYR A 23 -77.01 15.51 -57.28
CA TYR A 23 -77.52 14.35 -56.55
C TYR A 23 -78.75 14.80 -55.75
N LEU A 24 -79.84 14.04 -55.82
CA LEU A 24 -81.05 14.35 -55.05
C LEU A 24 -80.76 14.18 -53.55
N ALA A 25 -81.25 15.13 -52.74
CA ALA A 25 -81.02 15.16 -51.31
C ALA A 25 -81.54 13.89 -50.63
N GLU A 26 -80.63 13.13 -50.02
CA GLU A 26 -80.94 11.95 -49.21
C GLU A 26 -80.74 12.32 -47.74
N VAL A 27 -81.82 12.31 -46.95
CA VAL A 27 -81.74 12.55 -45.50
C VAL A 27 -80.97 11.39 -44.88
N THR A 28 -79.71 11.63 -44.54
CA THR A 28 -78.76 10.58 -44.15
C THR A 28 -78.90 10.18 -42.69
N VAL A 29 -79.36 11.09 -41.83
CA VAL A 29 -79.70 10.84 -40.42
C VAL A 29 -80.74 11.87 -39.98
N ASP A 30 -81.78 11.42 -39.28
CA ASP A 30 -82.72 12.25 -38.53
C ASP A 30 -82.59 11.90 -37.04
N ILE A 31 -82.34 12.88 -36.18
CA ILE A 31 -82.11 12.69 -34.74
C ILE A 31 -83.24 13.38 -33.96
N PRO A 32 -84.18 12.64 -33.39
CA PRO A 32 -85.24 13.22 -32.57
C PRO A 32 -84.69 13.67 -31.19
N PRO A 33 -85.26 14.72 -30.58
CA PRO A 33 -84.82 15.21 -29.28
C PRO A 33 -85.09 14.20 -28.17
N ASP A 34 -84.10 14.01 -27.29
CA ASP A 34 -84.18 13.10 -26.14
C ASP A 34 -84.90 13.77 -24.96
N PRO A 35 -86.06 13.26 -24.51
CA PRO A 35 -86.83 13.84 -23.41
C PRO A 35 -86.11 13.82 -22.06
N SER A 36 -85.12 12.94 -21.88
CA SER A 36 -84.38 12.79 -20.61
C SER A 36 -83.51 13.99 -20.26
N LEU A 37 -83.11 14.78 -21.26
CA LEU A 37 -82.29 15.99 -21.09
C LEU A 37 -83.12 17.21 -20.62
N ALA A 38 -84.45 17.10 -20.57
CA ALA A 38 -85.31 18.16 -20.04
C ALA A 38 -85.17 18.30 -18.51
N ASP A 39 -84.85 17.22 -17.80
CA ASP A 39 -84.73 17.21 -16.35
C ASP A 39 -83.43 17.90 -15.86
N ASP A 40 -82.41 18.01 -16.72
CA ASP A 40 -81.13 18.68 -16.45
C ASP A 40 -81.17 20.20 -16.73
N PHE A 41 -82.34 20.76 -17.03
CA PHE A 41 -82.53 22.18 -17.27
C PHE A 41 -82.36 23.00 -15.97
N ILE A 42 -81.33 23.85 -15.92
CA ILE A 42 -81.12 24.80 -14.82
C ILE A 42 -81.17 26.23 -15.38
N PRO A 43 -82.10 27.08 -14.91
CA PRO A 43 -82.14 28.48 -15.32
C PRO A 43 -80.95 29.24 -14.70
N GLN A 44 -80.08 29.79 -15.55
CA GLN A 44 -79.05 30.74 -15.14
C GLN A 44 -79.47 32.16 -15.56
N ASP A 45 -79.31 33.13 -14.65
CA ASP A 45 -79.55 34.57 -14.84
C ASP A 45 -78.73 35.32 -13.77
N PRO A 46 -77.90 36.33 -14.11
CA PRO A 46 -77.56 36.80 -15.45
C PRO A 46 -76.56 35.86 -16.14
N VAL A 47 -76.83 35.56 -17.41
CA VAL A 47 -75.89 34.85 -18.29
C VAL A 47 -75.24 35.87 -19.21
N ASP A 48 -74.01 36.23 -18.89
CA ASP A 48 -73.16 36.99 -19.80
C ASP A 48 -72.67 36.05 -20.91
N PHE A 49 -73.32 36.11 -22.07
CA PHE A 49 -72.84 35.48 -23.29
C PHE A 49 -72.02 36.48 -24.10
N ALA A 50 -70.71 36.26 -24.19
CA ALA A 50 -69.86 36.99 -25.13
C ALA A 50 -70.05 36.38 -26.54
N PHE A 51 -70.56 37.17 -27.49
CA PHE A 51 -70.59 36.81 -28.90
C PHE A 51 -69.30 37.30 -29.58
N GLN A 52 -68.57 36.40 -30.23
CA GLN A 52 -67.39 36.76 -31.01
C GLN A 52 -67.79 36.98 -32.47
N GLU A 53 -68.03 38.24 -32.84
CA GLU A 53 -68.19 38.66 -34.24
C GLU A 53 -66.80 38.97 -34.82
N GLY A 54 -66.07 37.92 -35.21
CA GLY A 54 -64.80 38.03 -35.91
C GLY A 54 -64.66 36.93 -36.96
N PRO A 55 -63.97 37.17 -38.09
CA PRO A 55 -63.78 36.14 -39.10
C PRO A 55 -63.10 34.92 -38.46
N VAL A 56 -63.70 33.74 -38.62
CA VAL A 56 -63.20 32.49 -38.05
C VAL A 56 -61.85 32.17 -38.70
N MET A 57 -60.79 32.26 -37.90
CA MET A 57 -59.44 31.91 -38.34
C MET A 57 -59.18 30.43 -38.00
N ALA A 58 -58.92 29.61 -39.01
CA ALA A 58 -58.49 28.24 -38.82
C ALA A 58 -56.96 28.19 -38.73
N ALA A 59 -56.43 27.63 -37.64
CA ALA A 59 -55.01 27.29 -37.54
C ALA A 59 -54.80 25.89 -38.14
N HIS A 60 -53.91 25.79 -39.12
CA HIS A 60 -53.51 24.51 -39.70
C HIS A 60 -52.04 24.25 -39.35
N GLU A 61 -51.78 23.15 -38.65
CA GLU A 61 -50.42 22.66 -38.43
C GLU A 61 -50.03 21.74 -39.59
N VAL A 62 -48.97 22.09 -40.31
CA VAL A 62 -48.42 21.28 -41.39
C VAL A 62 -47.10 20.71 -40.91
N ASN A 63 -47.07 19.40 -40.64
CA ASN A 63 -45.85 18.69 -40.30
C ASN A 63 -45.31 18.00 -41.55
N THR A 64 -44.27 18.56 -42.17
CA THR A 64 -43.60 17.91 -43.31
C THR A 64 -42.47 17.03 -42.80
N GLU A 65 -42.59 15.71 -42.95
CA GLU A 65 -41.47 14.80 -42.73
C GLU A 65 -40.33 15.17 -43.69
N ARG A 66 -39.11 15.35 -43.15
CA ARG A 66 -37.94 15.72 -43.95
C ARG A 66 -37.52 14.53 -44.79
N ALA A 67 -37.80 14.56 -46.10
CA ALA A 67 -37.35 13.54 -47.04
C ALA A 67 -35.81 13.44 -47.01
N GLN A 68 -35.28 12.29 -46.63
CA GLN A 68 -33.84 12.03 -46.69
C GLN A 68 -33.45 11.76 -48.14
N VAL A 69 -32.80 12.75 -48.76
CA VAL A 69 -32.27 12.62 -50.12
C VAL A 69 -30.78 12.29 -50.01
N SER A 70 -30.34 11.22 -50.68
CA SER A 70 -28.92 10.92 -50.82
C SER A 70 -28.49 11.19 -52.26
N ILE A 71 -27.47 12.02 -52.42
CA ILE A 71 -26.86 12.32 -53.72
C ILE A 71 -25.74 11.28 -53.92
N LYS A 72 -25.96 10.34 -54.83
CA LYS A 72 -24.92 9.38 -55.24
C LYS A 72 -24.36 9.82 -56.60
N GLY A 73 -23.11 10.27 -56.61
CA GLY A 73 -22.33 10.47 -57.83
C GLY A 73 -21.45 9.24 -58.09
N VAL A 74 -21.32 8.84 -59.35
CA VAL A 74 -20.38 7.79 -59.77
C VAL A 74 -19.18 8.49 -60.42
N ASN A 75 -18.03 8.50 -59.72
CA ASN A 75 -16.76 8.95 -60.28
C ASN A 75 -16.03 7.75 -60.89
N HIS A 76 -16.08 7.59 -62.21
CA HIS A 76 -15.21 6.67 -62.93
C HIS A 76 -13.82 7.30 -63.06
N VAL A 77 -12.96 7.11 -62.06
CA VAL A 77 -11.55 7.49 -62.13
C VAL A 77 -10.73 6.27 -62.58
N GLU A 78 -10.87 5.87 -63.84
CA GLU A 78 -9.95 4.93 -64.48
C GLU A 78 -9.01 5.70 -65.42
N GLY A 79 -7.87 6.15 -64.91
CA GLY A 79 -6.67 6.48 -65.72
C GLY A 79 -6.67 7.81 -66.49
N GLY A 80 -5.60 8.60 -66.32
CA GLY A 80 -5.34 9.86 -67.02
C GLY A 80 -4.91 9.73 -68.49
N TRP A 81 -5.50 8.78 -69.22
CA TRP A 81 -5.28 8.65 -70.65
C TRP A 81 -6.01 9.77 -71.40
N PRO A 82 -5.48 10.25 -72.54
CA PRO A 82 -6.18 11.20 -73.40
C PRO A 82 -7.56 10.68 -73.83
N GLN A 83 -8.51 11.58 -74.07
CA GLN A 83 -9.94 11.29 -74.30
C GLN A 83 -10.24 10.25 -75.41
N HIS A 84 -9.31 10.03 -76.33
CA HIS A 84 -9.46 9.15 -77.50
C HIS A 84 -8.82 7.76 -77.31
N ILE A 85 -8.20 7.48 -76.16
CA ILE A 85 -7.55 6.20 -75.89
C ILE A 85 -8.32 5.48 -74.78
N ASP A 86 -8.91 4.35 -75.14
CA ASP A 86 -9.58 3.50 -74.17
C ASP A 86 -8.55 2.72 -73.33
N PRO A 87 -8.50 2.91 -71.99
CA PRO A 87 -7.56 2.21 -71.10
C PRO A 87 -7.71 0.68 -71.13
N LYS A 88 -8.90 0.17 -71.50
CA LYS A 88 -9.18 -1.27 -71.54
C LYS A 88 -8.63 -1.93 -72.81
N ASN A 89 -8.26 -1.13 -73.80
CA ASN A 89 -7.65 -1.64 -75.03
C ASN A 89 -6.11 -1.64 -74.90
N SER A 90 -5.54 -2.82 -74.65
CA SER A 90 -4.09 -3.01 -74.50
C SER A 90 -3.28 -2.62 -75.75
N GLU A 91 -3.86 -2.72 -76.94
CA GLU A 91 -3.14 -2.41 -78.18
C GLU A 91 -3.02 -0.90 -78.37
N LEU A 92 -4.12 -0.16 -78.12
CA LEU A 92 -4.13 1.30 -78.23
C LEU A 92 -3.28 1.99 -77.15
N THR A 93 -3.31 1.49 -75.92
CA THR A 93 -2.48 2.01 -74.83
C THR A 93 -0.98 1.76 -75.05
N SER A 94 -0.61 0.61 -75.64
CA SER A 94 0.79 0.31 -75.98
C SER A 94 1.29 1.18 -77.13
N ARG A 95 0.50 1.34 -78.20
CA ARG A 95 0.86 2.23 -79.32
C ARG A 95 1.05 3.68 -78.88
N TYR A 96 0.19 4.18 -78.00
CA TYR A 96 0.35 5.54 -77.48
C TYR A 96 1.62 5.71 -76.63
N ARG A 97 1.98 4.71 -75.80
CA ARG A 97 3.26 4.73 -75.07
C ARG A 97 4.45 4.74 -76.03
N GLU A 98 4.43 3.90 -77.05
CA GLU A 98 5.50 3.86 -78.06
C GLU A 98 5.61 5.18 -78.84
N GLU A 99 4.49 5.85 -79.11
CA GLU A 99 4.45 7.16 -79.74
C GLU A 99 5.11 8.23 -78.85
N VAL A 100 4.74 8.28 -77.57
CA VAL A 100 5.32 9.21 -76.59
C VAL A 100 6.80 8.90 -76.32
N GLU A 101 7.19 7.63 -76.25
CA GLU A 101 8.58 7.22 -76.04
C GLU A 101 9.49 7.59 -77.22
N ARG A 102 8.93 7.62 -78.44
CA ARG A 102 9.65 8.03 -79.65
C ARG A 102 9.86 9.54 -79.74
N GLU A 103 9.14 10.34 -78.96
CA GLU A 103 9.36 11.79 -78.94
C GLU A 103 10.76 12.13 -78.37
N ASP A 104 11.52 12.95 -79.10
CA ASP A 104 12.87 13.39 -78.67
C ASP A 104 12.86 14.09 -77.31
N VAL A 105 11.75 14.77 -76.99
CA VAL A 105 11.55 15.48 -75.73
C VAL A 105 11.49 14.51 -74.55
N TYR A 106 10.85 13.35 -74.73
CA TYR A 106 10.78 12.30 -73.70
C TYR A 106 12.17 11.79 -73.35
N THR A 107 12.94 11.35 -74.35
CA THR A 107 14.29 10.79 -74.13
C THR A 107 15.23 11.80 -73.45
N ARG A 108 15.22 13.06 -73.91
CA ARG A 108 16.05 14.12 -73.30
C ARG A 108 15.63 14.43 -71.86
N SER A 109 14.34 14.44 -71.59
CA SER A 109 13.81 14.72 -70.24
C SER A 109 14.13 13.59 -69.27
N VAL A 110 13.95 12.33 -69.70
CA VAL A 110 14.29 11.14 -68.89
C VAL A 110 15.78 11.07 -68.60
N GLN A 111 16.65 11.31 -69.59
CA GLN A 111 18.10 11.34 -69.35
C GLN A 111 18.50 12.45 -68.37
N ARG A 112 17.92 13.65 -68.51
CA ARG A 112 18.17 14.76 -67.60
C ARG A 112 17.71 14.43 -66.17
N LEU A 113 16.49 13.96 -66.00
CA LEU A 113 15.95 13.59 -64.68
C LEU A 113 16.68 12.38 -64.09
N GLY A 114 17.08 11.42 -64.92
CA GLY A 114 17.88 10.27 -64.52
C GLY A 114 19.20 10.70 -63.88
N SER A 115 19.91 11.65 -64.49
CA SER A 115 21.17 12.17 -63.91
C SER A 115 20.97 12.89 -62.56
N LEU A 116 19.84 13.57 -62.37
CA LEU A 116 19.47 14.22 -61.10
C LEU A 116 19.13 13.19 -60.03
N VAL A 117 18.33 12.18 -60.36
CA VAL A 117 17.94 11.11 -59.43
C VAL A 117 19.14 10.24 -59.06
N GLU A 118 20.04 9.95 -60.01
CA GLU A 118 21.29 9.21 -59.75
C GLU A 118 22.17 9.93 -58.71
N HIS A 119 22.24 11.26 -58.77
CA HIS A 119 22.92 12.05 -57.75
C HIS A 119 22.26 11.88 -56.37
N CYS A 120 20.93 12.00 -56.27
CA CYS A 120 20.20 11.83 -55.01
C CYS A 120 20.36 10.41 -54.43
N ILE A 121 20.34 9.37 -55.28
CA ILE A 121 20.54 7.98 -54.84
C ILE A 121 21.95 7.80 -54.29
N ARG A 122 22.97 8.30 -54.99
CA ARG A 122 24.36 8.25 -54.51
C ARG A 122 24.55 9.01 -53.21
N GLN A 123 23.84 10.12 -53.03
CA GLN A 123 23.87 10.92 -51.81
C GLN A 123 23.25 10.16 -50.62
N ASN A 124 22.07 9.54 -50.81
CA ASN A 124 21.42 8.75 -49.75
C ASN A 124 22.23 7.51 -49.37
N ASN A 125 22.93 6.89 -50.33
CA ASN A 125 23.80 5.75 -50.05
C ASN A 125 25.17 6.14 -49.46
N ALA A 126 25.56 7.42 -49.52
CA ALA A 126 26.85 7.85 -49.01
C ALA A 126 26.87 7.90 -47.49
N ILE A 127 25.78 8.36 -46.88
CA ILE A 127 25.57 8.43 -45.43
C ILE A 127 24.08 8.23 -45.18
N ASP A 128 23.74 7.23 -44.37
CA ASP A 128 22.36 7.03 -43.92
C ASP A 128 22.04 8.05 -42.82
N ILE A 129 21.33 9.11 -43.17
CA ILE A 129 20.92 10.16 -42.22
C ILE A 129 19.79 9.71 -41.28
N TYR A 130 19.23 8.52 -41.50
CA TYR A 130 18.15 7.95 -40.68
C TYR A 130 18.64 6.85 -39.74
N GLU A 131 19.94 6.51 -39.77
CA GLU A 131 20.54 5.60 -38.80
C GLU A 131 20.72 6.34 -37.46
N GLU A 132 19.88 6.00 -36.48
CA GLU A 132 20.03 6.45 -35.11
C GLU A 132 21.07 5.56 -34.42
N TYR A 133 22.29 6.09 -34.25
CA TYR A 133 23.32 5.43 -33.46
C TYR A 133 22.93 5.45 -31.98
N PHE A 134 23.20 4.34 -31.26
CA PHE A 134 23.06 4.19 -29.80
C PHE A 134 21.67 3.87 -29.22
N GLU A 135 20.71 3.34 -29.99
CA GLU A 135 19.42 2.86 -29.42
C GLU A 135 19.56 1.82 -28.29
N GLU A 136 20.66 1.06 -28.25
CA GLU A 136 20.92 0.04 -27.22
C GLU A 136 21.81 0.52 -26.05
N GLU A 137 22.42 1.72 -26.13
CA GLU A 137 23.27 2.27 -25.06
C GLU A 137 22.49 3.13 -24.05
N GLU A 138 21.15 3.22 -24.15
CA GLU A 138 20.29 3.74 -23.07
C GLU A 138 20.21 2.79 -21.85
N GLU A 139 21.11 1.81 -21.71
CA GLU A 139 21.53 1.41 -20.37
C GLU A 139 22.52 2.46 -19.88
N GLU A 140 22.02 3.67 -19.59
CA GLU A 140 22.77 4.64 -18.80
C GLU A 140 23.28 3.88 -17.57
N ASP A 141 24.59 3.73 -17.46
CA ASP A 141 25.26 3.59 -16.18
C ASP A 141 24.84 4.85 -15.40
N GLU A 142 23.65 4.83 -14.79
CA GLU A 142 23.18 5.85 -13.87
C GLU A 142 24.30 5.99 -12.86
N GLU A 143 25.11 7.05 -12.99
CA GLU A 143 26.17 7.38 -12.04
C GLU A 143 25.55 7.19 -10.66
N GLU A 144 26.09 6.27 -9.85
CA GLU A 144 25.46 5.87 -8.59
C GLU A 144 25.24 7.11 -7.73
N GLU A 145 24.03 7.67 -7.83
CA GLU A 145 23.71 8.94 -7.21
C GLU A 145 23.87 8.73 -5.71
N HIS A 146 24.72 9.56 -5.09
CA HIS A 146 25.00 9.41 -3.67
C HIS A 146 23.69 9.35 -2.89
N PRO A 147 23.50 8.33 -2.02
CA PRO A 147 22.28 8.16 -1.25
C PRO A 147 21.90 9.46 -0.54
N SER A 148 20.72 9.99 -0.83
CA SER A 148 20.23 11.22 -0.21
C SER A 148 18.76 11.09 0.17
N ALA A 149 18.35 11.83 1.19
CA ALA A 149 16.96 11.92 1.59
C ALA A 149 16.63 13.38 1.93
N LYS A 150 15.45 13.84 1.49
CA LYS A 150 15.01 15.24 1.63
C LYS A 150 13.67 15.28 2.36
N THR A 151 13.53 16.17 3.33
CA THR A 151 12.24 16.39 4.00
C THR A 151 11.31 17.18 3.07
N ILE A 152 10.23 16.55 2.63
CA ILE A 152 9.24 17.16 1.73
C ILE A 152 8.10 17.84 2.51
N CYS A 153 7.69 17.24 3.62
CA CYS A 153 6.53 17.69 4.38
C CYS A 153 6.71 17.36 5.86
N VAL A 154 6.19 18.22 6.72
CA VAL A 154 6.21 18.05 8.17
C VAL A 154 4.81 18.25 8.70
N ILE A 155 4.21 17.18 9.19
CA ILE A 155 2.90 17.15 9.81
C ILE A 155 3.06 17.34 11.31
N ARG A 156 2.22 18.15 11.93
CA ARG A 156 2.29 18.46 13.36
C ARG A 156 0.94 18.23 14.01
N ASP A 157 0.94 17.58 15.17
CA ASP A 157 -0.27 17.47 15.99
C ASP A 157 -0.84 18.88 16.25
N PRO A 158 -2.11 19.15 15.87
CA PRO A 158 -2.75 20.44 16.04
C PRO A 158 -3.03 20.76 17.52
N ASN A 159 -2.98 19.75 18.40
CA ASN A 159 -3.17 19.96 19.83
C ASN A 159 -2.03 20.77 20.47
N ALA A 160 -2.41 21.64 21.42
CA ALA A 160 -1.45 22.43 22.19
C ALA A 160 -0.55 21.53 23.05
N THR A 161 -1.14 20.51 23.67
CA THR A 161 -0.43 19.48 24.42
C THR A 161 0.27 18.53 23.44
N LYS A 162 1.61 18.48 23.51
CA LYS A 162 2.40 17.58 22.67
C LYS A 162 2.22 16.13 23.12
N ARG A 163 1.86 15.27 22.16
CA ARG A 163 1.68 13.82 22.29
C ARG A 163 2.64 13.12 21.33
N MET A 164 2.91 11.84 21.56
CA MET A 164 3.83 11.05 20.74
C MET A 164 3.12 10.56 19.48
N ALA A 165 3.79 10.62 18.32
CA ALA A 165 3.33 9.97 17.10
C ALA A 165 3.74 8.49 17.14
N THR A 166 2.88 7.64 17.70
CA THR A 166 3.22 6.25 18.06
C THR A 166 3.18 5.30 16.86
N HIS A 167 2.33 5.58 15.88
CA HIS A 167 2.20 4.74 14.69
C HIS A 167 1.72 5.56 13.49
N ILE A 168 2.15 5.14 12.29
CA ILE A 168 1.87 5.79 11.01
C ILE A 168 1.33 4.70 10.09
N SER A 169 0.27 4.97 9.34
CA SER A 169 -0.24 4.03 8.33
C SER A 169 -0.59 4.78 7.06
N TRP A 170 -0.06 4.29 5.94
CA TRP A 170 -0.23 4.91 4.62
C TRP A 170 -1.56 4.49 4.00
N HIS A 171 -2.21 5.42 3.31
CA HIS A 171 -3.43 5.11 2.58
C HIS A 171 -3.13 4.19 1.38
N PRO A 172 -3.73 2.98 1.28
CA PRO A 172 -3.35 2.02 0.24
C PRO A 172 -3.61 2.49 -1.20
N ASP A 173 -4.61 3.36 -1.43
CA ASP A 173 -4.86 3.97 -2.75
C ASP A 173 -4.04 5.24 -2.96
N ALA A 174 -3.21 5.25 -4.00
CA ALA A 174 -2.41 6.40 -4.43
C ALA A 174 -1.55 7.06 -3.33
N ASN A 175 -1.51 6.51 -2.11
CA ASN A 175 -0.85 7.03 -0.93
C ASN A 175 -1.06 8.54 -0.70
N ARG A 176 -2.25 9.04 -1.05
CA ARG A 176 -2.59 10.47 -0.95
C ARG A 176 -2.66 11.00 0.49
N ALA A 177 -2.94 10.10 1.42
CA ALA A 177 -3.18 10.44 2.82
C ALA A 177 -2.38 9.53 3.74
N VAL A 178 -2.11 10.03 4.94
CA VAL A 178 -1.43 9.31 6.00
C VAL A 178 -2.23 9.39 7.29
N ALA A 179 -2.50 8.25 7.89
CA ALA A 179 -3.14 8.15 9.18
C ALA A 179 -2.06 8.10 10.27
N VAL A 180 -2.22 8.92 11.31
CA VAL A 180 -1.25 9.01 12.40
C VAL A 180 -1.97 8.81 13.73
N ALA A 181 -1.47 7.83 14.50
CA ALA A 181 -1.88 7.58 15.87
C ALA A 181 -1.10 8.50 16.81
N TYR A 182 -1.82 9.19 17.70
CA TYR A 182 -1.22 10.05 18.72
C TYR A 182 -1.61 9.57 20.12
N CYS A 183 -0.61 9.29 20.94
CA CYS A 183 -0.78 8.87 22.33
C CYS A 183 0.34 9.42 23.22
N SER A 184 0.10 9.56 24.52
CA SER A 184 1.18 9.70 25.49
C SER A 184 1.38 8.35 26.17
N LEU A 185 2.58 7.78 26.05
CA LEU A 185 2.96 6.53 26.68
C LEU A 185 3.73 6.76 27.99
N ASP A 186 3.94 8.02 28.38
CA ASP A 186 4.65 8.37 29.61
C ASP A 186 3.82 7.97 30.83
N PHE A 187 4.29 6.93 31.52
CA PHE A 187 3.72 6.44 32.77
C PHE A 187 3.71 7.58 33.80
N GLN A 188 2.52 8.10 34.13
CA GLN A 188 2.19 9.25 35.02
C GLN A 188 1.85 10.59 34.34
N ASP A 189 1.96 10.73 33.01
CA ASP A 189 1.52 11.95 32.33
C ASP A 189 0.00 12.01 32.19
N SER A 190 -0.66 12.48 33.26
CA SER A 190 -2.13 12.57 33.37
C SER A 190 -2.64 14.01 33.20
N ARG A 191 -2.16 14.69 32.16
CA ARG A 191 -2.66 16.03 31.80
C ARG A 191 -4.14 15.94 31.38
N LYS A 192 -5.03 16.59 32.14
CA LYS A 192 -6.48 16.57 31.93
C LYS A 192 -6.94 17.13 30.58
N ASP A 193 -6.13 17.98 29.97
CA ASP A 193 -6.40 18.60 28.67
C ASP A 193 -5.83 17.80 27.48
N MET A 194 -5.39 16.55 27.70
CA MET A 194 -4.89 15.70 26.64
C MET A 194 -6.04 15.11 25.82
N SER A 195 -6.13 15.50 24.55
CA SER A 195 -7.10 14.92 23.62
C SER A 195 -6.76 13.45 23.33
N SER A 196 -7.78 12.63 23.11
CA SER A 196 -7.67 11.26 22.59
C SER A 196 -7.69 11.19 21.06
N ASP A 197 -7.90 12.33 20.38
CA ASP A 197 -8.15 12.36 18.95
C ASP A 197 -6.89 12.02 18.14
N SER A 198 -7.05 11.19 17.12
CA SER A 198 -6.03 10.90 16.11
C SER A 198 -6.49 11.42 14.75
N TYR A 199 -5.59 11.47 13.77
CA TYR A 199 -5.88 12.24 12.55
C TYR A 199 -5.46 11.50 11.29
N ILE A 200 -6.24 11.71 10.23
CA ILE A 200 -5.87 11.39 8.86
C ILE A 200 -5.52 12.70 8.17
N TRP A 201 -4.34 12.73 7.57
CA TRP A 201 -3.75 13.89 6.92
C TRP A 201 -3.68 13.68 5.42
N ASP A 202 -4.10 14.67 4.67
CA ASP A 202 -3.87 14.75 3.23
C ASP A 202 -2.49 15.37 2.99
N LEU A 203 -1.69 14.74 2.11
CA LEU A 203 -0.35 15.23 1.77
C LEU A 203 -0.38 16.57 1.03
N GLU A 204 -1.46 16.87 0.30
CA GLU A 204 -1.63 18.15 -0.38
C GLU A 204 -1.91 19.30 0.61
N LYS A 205 -2.51 19.00 1.77
CA LYS A 205 -2.95 19.99 2.77
C LYS A 205 -2.45 19.63 4.17
N PRO A 206 -1.15 19.79 4.44
CA PRO A 206 -0.54 19.37 5.71
C PRO A 206 -0.85 20.28 6.91
N TYR A 207 -1.49 21.44 6.70
CA TYR A 207 -1.80 22.39 7.77
C TYR A 207 -3.06 22.05 8.58
N SER A 208 -3.93 21.18 8.06
CA SER A 208 -5.16 20.77 8.75
C SER A 208 -5.47 19.30 8.44
N PRO A 209 -5.89 18.51 9.43
CA PRO A 209 -6.26 17.12 9.19
C PRO A 209 -7.52 17.04 8.30
N GLU A 210 -7.55 16.07 7.38
CA GLU A 210 -8.70 15.78 6.52
C GLU A 210 -9.84 15.19 7.36
N LEU A 211 -9.49 14.22 8.22
CA LEU A 211 -10.44 13.57 9.12
C LEU A 211 -9.86 13.48 10.54
N THR A 212 -10.69 13.80 11.53
CA THR A 212 -10.37 13.64 12.96
C THR A 212 -11.06 12.40 13.50
N LEU A 213 -10.28 11.40 13.89
CA LEU A 213 -10.75 10.16 14.52
C LEU A 213 -10.90 10.38 16.03
N LYS A 214 -12.11 10.13 16.56
CA LYS A 214 -12.46 10.39 17.96
C LYS A 214 -12.70 9.09 18.74
N PRO A 215 -11.66 8.43 19.26
CA PRO A 215 -11.80 7.22 20.07
C PRO A 215 -12.21 7.54 21.53
N SER A 216 -12.66 6.52 22.25
CA SER A 216 -12.91 6.58 23.70
C SER A 216 -11.62 6.77 24.53
N SER A 217 -10.48 6.34 24.00
CA SER A 217 -9.16 6.37 24.62
C SER A 217 -8.09 6.60 23.55
N PRO A 218 -6.95 7.27 23.84
CA PRO A 218 -5.91 7.56 22.84
C PRO A 218 -5.44 6.33 22.07
N LEU A 219 -5.13 6.50 20.79
CA LEU A 219 -4.69 5.41 19.90
C LEU A 219 -3.19 5.20 19.97
N VAL A 220 -2.79 3.96 20.22
CA VAL A 220 -1.39 3.53 20.22
C VAL A 220 -0.99 3.06 18.82
N THR A 221 -1.88 2.32 18.15
CA THR A 221 -1.67 1.77 16.81
C THR A 221 -2.88 2.05 15.92
N LEU A 222 -2.65 2.21 14.62
CA LEU A 222 -3.68 2.56 13.64
C LEU A 222 -3.30 1.98 12.28
N GLU A 223 -4.16 1.19 11.66
CA GLU A 223 -3.83 0.49 10.41
C GLU A 223 -4.96 0.55 9.38
N TYR A 224 -4.64 0.98 8.16
CA TYR A 224 -5.56 0.91 7.03
C TYR A 224 -5.77 -0.53 6.57
N ASN A 225 -7.00 -0.83 6.14
CA ASN A 225 -7.28 -2.10 5.49
C ASN A 225 -6.79 -2.06 4.04
N SER A 226 -5.91 -3.00 3.69
CA SER A 226 -5.34 -3.12 2.35
C SER A 226 -6.34 -3.52 1.26
N LYS A 227 -7.48 -4.13 1.63
CA LYS A 227 -8.54 -4.51 0.68
C LYS A 227 -9.62 -3.45 0.52
N ASP A 228 -10.07 -2.87 1.63
CA ASP A 228 -11.04 -1.77 1.63
C ASP A 228 -10.50 -0.61 2.44
N TRP A 229 -9.81 0.30 1.75
CA TRP A 229 -9.12 1.46 2.34
C TRP A 229 -10.03 2.40 3.15
N HIS A 230 -11.36 2.24 3.06
CA HIS A 230 -12.27 3.03 3.86
C HIS A 230 -12.38 2.54 5.30
N HIS A 231 -11.99 1.30 5.56
CA HIS A 231 -11.92 0.75 6.91
C HIS A 231 -10.55 1.01 7.52
N VAL A 232 -10.54 1.58 8.72
CA VAL A 232 -9.34 1.83 9.51
C VAL A 232 -9.51 1.15 10.86
N LEU A 233 -8.51 0.39 11.28
CA LEU A 233 -8.47 -0.29 12.59
C LEU A 233 -7.58 0.52 13.53
N GLY A 234 -7.93 0.59 14.81
CA GLY A 234 -7.09 1.22 15.82
C GLY A 234 -7.14 0.48 17.14
N GLY A 235 -5.98 0.44 17.80
CA GLY A 235 -5.80 -0.09 19.14
C GLY A 235 -5.65 1.05 20.14
N CYS A 236 -6.48 1.04 21.19
CA CYS A 236 -6.48 2.05 22.22
C CYS A 236 -5.52 1.72 23.37
N TYR A 237 -5.14 2.75 24.14
CA TYR A 237 -4.33 2.61 25.35
C TYR A 237 -5.03 1.79 26.45
N ASN A 238 -6.36 1.85 26.54
CA ASN A 238 -7.15 1.09 27.52
C ASN A 238 -7.41 -0.39 27.11
N GLY A 239 -6.79 -0.88 26.03
CA GLY A 239 -6.95 -2.25 25.56
C GLY A 239 -8.13 -2.47 24.61
N GLN A 240 -9.00 -1.48 24.39
CA GLN A 240 -10.10 -1.59 23.42
C GLN A 240 -9.60 -1.51 21.99
N ILE A 241 -10.36 -2.13 21.09
CA ILE A 241 -10.13 -2.08 19.66
C ILE A 241 -11.33 -1.42 19.01
N VAL A 242 -11.03 -0.55 18.06
CA VAL A 242 -12.00 0.32 17.43
C VAL A 242 -11.76 0.28 15.93
N TYR A 243 -12.84 0.36 15.15
CA TYR A 243 -12.71 0.58 13.72
C TYR A 243 -13.57 1.77 13.26
N TRP A 244 -13.13 2.40 12.17
CA TRP A 244 -13.78 3.52 11.53
C TRP A 244 -14.08 3.20 10.06
N ASP A 245 -15.13 3.82 9.55
CA ASP A 245 -15.44 3.91 8.13
C ASP A 245 -15.26 5.38 7.72
N THR A 246 -14.21 5.67 6.96
CA THR A 246 -13.83 7.06 6.59
C THR A 246 -14.93 7.81 5.84
N ARG A 247 -15.87 7.09 5.21
CA ARG A 247 -17.01 7.68 4.48
C ARG A 247 -18.09 8.22 5.41
N LYS A 248 -18.18 7.69 6.63
CA LYS A 248 -19.21 8.05 7.64
C LYS A 248 -18.71 9.10 8.64
N GLY A 249 -17.47 9.53 8.52
CA GLY A 249 -16.85 10.56 9.35
C GLY A 249 -15.95 9.97 10.44
N GLY A 250 -15.63 10.80 11.44
CA GLY A 250 -14.58 10.54 12.43
C GLY A 250 -15.01 9.82 13.71
N LEU A 251 -16.30 9.48 13.82
CA LEU A 251 -16.83 8.76 14.98
C LEU A 251 -16.61 7.24 14.82
N PRO A 252 -16.33 6.52 15.91
CA PRO A 252 -16.10 5.09 15.86
C PRO A 252 -17.38 4.37 15.41
N MET A 253 -17.22 3.41 14.50
CA MET A 253 -18.36 2.62 14.02
C MET A 253 -18.78 1.60 15.08
N GLU A 254 -17.81 0.84 15.57
CA GLU A 254 -17.99 -0.14 16.64
C GLU A 254 -16.72 -0.17 17.50
N MET A 255 -16.89 -0.49 18.77
CA MET A 255 -15.81 -0.62 19.74
C MET A 255 -16.02 -1.91 20.53
N THR A 256 -14.93 -2.60 20.83
CA THR A 256 -14.99 -3.80 21.66
C THR A 256 -15.32 -3.45 23.12
N PRO A 257 -16.08 -4.29 23.85
CA PRO A 257 -16.34 -4.06 25.26
C PRO A 257 -15.07 -4.28 26.09
N VAL A 258 -14.81 -3.39 27.06
CA VAL A 258 -13.59 -3.42 27.89
C VAL A 258 -13.36 -4.78 28.57
N GLU A 259 -14.43 -5.44 29.01
CA GLU A 259 -14.36 -6.72 29.74
C GLU A 259 -13.78 -7.89 28.92
N LEU A 260 -13.98 -7.87 27.60
CA LEU A 260 -13.57 -8.95 26.69
C LEU A 260 -12.39 -8.55 25.79
N SER A 261 -11.91 -7.31 25.93
CA SER A 261 -10.77 -6.76 25.21
C SER A 261 -9.44 -7.02 25.94
N HIS A 262 -8.35 -6.42 25.46
CA HIS A 262 -7.08 -6.42 26.18
C HIS A 262 -7.18 -5.62 27.48
N ARG A 263 -6.30 -5.92 28.43
CA ARG A 263 -6.22 -5.17 29.71
C ARG A 263 -5.19 -4.05 29.69
N ASP A 264 -4.19 -4.20 28.83
CA ASP A 264 -3.06 -3.30 28.66
C ASP A 264 -3.14 -2.62 27.28
N PRO A 265 -2.26 -1.63 27.00
CA PRO A 265 -2.24 -0.95 25.71
C PRO A 265 -2.06 -1.91 24.53
N VAL A 266 -2.78 -1.66 23.44
CA VAL A 266 -2.67 -2.46 22.21
C VAL A 266 -1.56 -1.89 21.34
N TYR A 267 -0.38 -2.51 21.35
CA TYR A 267 0.78 -2.04 20.58
C TYR A 267 0.74 -2.49 19.11
N GLY A 268 0.04 -3.59 18.80
CA GLY A 268 -0.10 -4.09 17.43
C GLY A 268 -1.55 -4.39 17.08
N ALA A 269 -1.98 -3.95 15.90
CA ALA A 269 -3.27 -4.30 15.30
C ALA A 269 -3.11 -4.42 13.79
N CYS A 270 -3.47 -5.57 13.22
CA CYS A 270 -3.27 -5.86 11.80
C CYS A 270 -4.52 -6.50 11.18
N TRP A 271 -4.76 -6.19 9.91
CA TRP A 271 -5.82 -6.81 9.12
C TRP A 271 -5.41 -8.19 8.60
N LEU A 272 -6.35 -9.12 8.57
CA LEU A 272 -6.16 -10.42 7.96
C LEU A 272 -6.69 -10.43 6.52
N PRO A 273 -6.03 -11.14 5.59
CA PRO A 273 -6.39 -11.24 4.18
C PRO A 273 -7.52 -12.25 4.01
N SER A 274 -8.60 -12.10 4.78
CA SER A 274 -9.85 -12.86 4.59
C SER A 274 -10.50 -12.47 3.27
N ARG A 275 -11.30 -13.37 2.67
CA ARG A 275 -12.01 -13.07 1.40
C ARG A 275 -12.87 -11.82 1.52
N THR A 276 -13.46 -11.59 2.69
CA THR A 276 -14.31 -10.45 3.01
C THR A 276 -13.54 -9.21 3.45
N GLY A 277 -12.28 -9.35 3.88
CA GLY A 277 -11.48 -8.24 4.40
C GLY A 277 -11.99 -7.70 5.75
N THR A 278 -12.71 -8.51 6.52
CA THR A 278 -13.40 -8.10 7.77
C THR A 278 -12.72 -8.60 9.04
N GLU A 279 -11.76 -9.51 8.91
CA GLU A 279 -11.06 -10.11 10.05
C GLU A 279 -9.79 -9.31 10.37
N CYS A 280 -9.51 -9.15 11.66
CA CYS A 280 -8.29 -8.53 12.16
C CYS A 280 -7.83 -9.21 13.45
N PHE A 281 -6.62 -8.91 13.89
CA PHE A 281 -6.10 -9.39 15.17
C PHE A 281 -5.24 -8.32 15.83
N SER A 282 -5.08 -8.47 17.15
CA SER A 282 -4.43 -7.50 18.01
C SER A 282 -3.52 -8.17 19.02
N GLY A 283 -2.54 -7.43 19.51
CA GLY A 283 -1.57 -7.89 20.51
C GLY A 283 -1.26 -6.77 21.50
N SER A 284 -1.08 -7.17 22.75
CA SER A 284 -0.88 -6.27 23.88
C SER A 284 0.17 -6.81 24.85
N THR A 285 0.66 -5.93 25.71
CA THR A 285 1.54 -6.26 26.84
C THR A 285 0.91 -7.24 27.84
N ASP A 286 -0.41 -7.42 27.82
CA ASP A 286 -1.10 -8.45 28.62
C ASP A 286 -0.75 -9.90 28.24
N GLY A 287 0.04 -10.09 27.19
CA GLY A 287 0.56 -11.36 26.71
C GLY A 287 -0.45 -12.20 25.94
N GLN A 288 -1.53 -11.56 25.48
CA GLN A 288 -2.55 -12.21 24.66
C GLN A 288 -2.54 -11.66 23.23
N VAL A 289 -2.86 -12.53 22.29
CA VAL A 289 -3.25 -12.17 20.92
C VAL A 289 -4.72 -12.53 20.74
N LEU A 290 -5.51 -11.55 20.34
CA LEU A 290 -6.96 -11.68 20.19
C LEU A 290 -7.36 -11.49 18.72
N TRP A 291 -8.25 -12.36 18.23
CA TRP A 291 -8.81 -12.25 16.87
C TRP A 291 -10.20 -11.65 16.91
N TRP A 292 -10.50 -10.83 15.91
CA TRP A 292 -11.73 -10.05 15.82
C TRP A 292 -12.31 -10.11 14.42
N ASP A 293 -13.63 -10.00 14.34
CA ASP A 293 -14.37 -9.81 13.10
C ASP A 293 -15.18 -8.53 13.23
N ILE A 294 -14.97 -7.57 12.34
CA ILE A 294 -15.62 -6.25 12.40
C ILE A 294 -17.15 -6.35 12.26
N ARG A 295 -17.68 -7.48 11.79
CA ARG A 295 -19.13 -7.73 11.71
C ARG A 295 -19.75 -8.07 13.07
N LYS A 296 -18.92 -8.45 14.05
CA LYS A 296 -19.32 -8.82 15.40
C LYS A 296 -18.17 -8.54 16.38
N MET A 297 -18.04 -7.28 16.84
CA MET A 297 -16.99 -6.89 17.79
C MET A 297 -17.37 -7.13 19.26
N SER A 298 -18.50 -7.78 19.53
CA SER A 298 -18.95 -8.04 20.91
C SER A 298 -18.04 -9.02 21.66
N GLN A 299 -17.38 -9.93 20.95
CA GLN A 299 -16.49 -10.94 21.53
C GLN A 299 -15.36 -11.28 20.54
N PRO A 300 -14.16 -11.61 21.04
CA PRO A 300 -13.09 -12.11 20.17
C PRO A 300 -13.48 -13.47 19.60
N SER A 301 -13.10 -13.70 18.33
CA SER A 301 -13.32 -14.96 17.62
C SER A 301 -12.44 -16.07 18.18
N GLU A 302 -11.19 -15.73 18.53
CA GLU A 302 -10.20 -16.64 19.09
C GLU A 302 -9.26 -15.89 20.03
N LYS A 303 -8.61 -16.62 20.95
CA LYS A 303 -7.61 -16.09 21.89
C LYS A 303 -6.39 -16.99 21.89
N LEU A 304 -5.20 -16.39 21.92
CA LEU A 304 -3.92 -17.09 22.08
C LEU A 304 -3.14 -16.42 23.22
N ILE A 305 -2.69 -17.23 24.18
CA ILE A 305 -1.78 -16.80 25.24
C ILE A 305 -0.35 -17.07 24.79
N LEU A 306 0.52 -16.06 24.86
CA LEU A 306 1.91 -16.14 24.42
C LEU A 306 2.82 -16.77 25.49
N ASP A 307 2.51 -18.00 25.87
CA ASP A 307 3.26 -18.76 26.86
C ASP A 307 4.28 -19.70 26.19
N ILE A 308 5.56 -19.45 26.43
CA ILE A 308 6.67 -20.27 25.92
C ILE A 308 6.64 -21.69 26.50
N THR A 309 6.17 -21.88 27.74
CA THR A 309 6.18 -23.22 28.37
C THR A 309 5.08 -24.12 27.82
N LYS A 310 4.18 -23.59 26.98
CA LYS A 310 3.08 -24.33 26.35
C LYS A 310 2.07 -24.89 27.35
N GLU A 311 2.01 -24.30 28.55
CA GLU A 311 1.10 -24.70 29.64
C GLU A 311 -0.20 -23.87 29.65
N ASP A 312 -0.28 -22.85 28.78
CA ASP A 312 -1.44 -21.96 28.60
C ASP A 312 -1.75 -21.13 29.87
N GLU A 313 -0.70 -20.76 30.62
CA GLU A 313 -0.82 -19.98 31.84
C GLU A 313 -0.59 -18.48 31.59
N LEU A 314 -1.62 -17.65 31.84
CA LEU A 314 -1.52 -16.20 31.67
C LEU A 314 -0.40 -15.54 32.50
N LYS A 315 0.00 -16.13 33.63
CA LYS A 315 1.08 -15.59 34.48
C LYS A 315 2.47 -15.73 33.87
N LYS A 316 2.64 -16.70 32.96
CA LYS A 316 3.90 -16.97 32.25
C LYS A 316 3.89 -16.38 30.83
N ALA A 317 2.80 -15.75 30.44
CA ALA A 317 2.66 -15.13 29.14
C ALA A 317 3.67 -13.98 28.99
N LEU A 318 4.27 -13.90 27.80
CA LEU A 318 5.15 -12.80 27.44
C LEU A 318 4.33 -11.68 26.78
N GLY A 319 4.52 -10.44 27.23
CA GLY A 319 3.84 -9.28 26.67
C GLY A 319 4.24 -9.01 25.23
N ALA A 320 3.26 -8.76 24.35
CA ALA A 320 3.50 -8.43 22.95
C ALA A 320 3.71 -6.92 22.79
N SER A 321 4.94 -6.54 22.40
CA SER A 321 5.32 -5.14 22.15
C SER A 321 5.15 -4.74 20.69
N THR A 322 5.15 -5.68 19.75
CA THR A 322 4.95 -5.43 18.33
C THR A 322 4.37 -6.65 17.63
N LEU A 323 3.61 -6.42 16.57
CA LEU A 323 3.05 -7.46 15.72
C LEU A 323 3.36 -7.18 14.26
N ASP A 324 3.61 -8.25 13.51
CA ASP A 324 3.74 -8.17 12.07
C ASP A 324 3.11 -9.35 11.35
N PHE A 325 2.49 -9.03 10.22
CA PHE A 325 1.77 -9.97 9.39
C PHE A 325 1.98 -9.62 7.93
N ALA A 326 2.56 -10.57 7.19
CA ALA A 326 2.74 -10.42 5.76
C ALA A 326 1.51 -11.01 5.04
N PRO A 327 0.82 -10.25 4.16
CA PRO A 327 -0.30 -10.75 3.37
C PRO A 327 0.05 -11.98 2.50
N THR A 328 1.32 -12.13 2.15
CA THR A 328 1.87 -13.26 1.37
C THR A 328 1.84 -14.59 2.13
N MET A 329 1.83 -14.57 3.46
CA MET A 329 1.76 -15.78 4.31
C MET A 329 0.57 -15.65 5.27
N PRO A 330 -0.66 -16.01 4.84
CA PRO A 330 -1.86 -15.68 5.59
C PRO A 330 -2.02 -16.44 6.92
N THR A 331 -1.22 -17.47 7.13
CA THR A 331 -1.32 -18.38 8.28
C THR A 331 -0.30 -18.05 9.37
N LYS A 332 0.80 -17.38 9.04
CA LYS A 332 1.89 -17.11 9.98
C LYS A 332 2.04 -15.62 10.29
N PHE A 333 2.22 -15.31 11.56
CA PHE A 333 2.51 -13.96 12.04
C PHE A 333 3.70 -13.97 13.01
N LEU A 334 4.33 -12.82 13.19
CA LEU A 334 5.41 -12.64 14.15
C LEU A 334 4.93 -11.74 15.28
N VAL A 335 5.40 -12.06 16.48
CA VAL A 335 5.17 -11.28 17.69
C VAL A 335 6.53 -10.97 18.30
N GLY A 336 6.86 -9.70 18.45
CA GLY A 336 7.98 -9.27 19.28
C GLY A 336 7.51 -9.10 20.72
N THR A 337 8.30 -9.60 21.67
CA THR A 337 7.98 -9.48 23.10
C THR A 337 8.86 -8.48 23.83
N GLU A 338 8.35 -8.00 24.96
CA GLU A 338 9.10 -7.09 25.85
C GLU A 338 10.34 -7.75 26.48
N GLN A 339 10.38 -9.08 26.54
CA GLN A 339 11.48 -9.86 27.10
C GLN A 339 12.58 -10.18 26.06
N GLY A 340 12.54 -9.59 24.86
CA GLY A 340 13.59 -9.79 23.83
C GLY A 340 13.47 -11.08 23.04
N THR A 341 12.30 -11.72 23.09
CA THR A 341 12.01 -12.95 22.35
C THR A 341 11.07 -12.64 21.20
N ILE A 342 11.27 -13.28 20.05
CA ILE A 342 10.37 -13.16 18.90
C ILE A 342 9.68 -14.51 18.73
N ILE A 343 8.36 -14.49 18.65
CA ILE A 343 7.53 -15.68 18.54
C ILE A 343 6.89 -15.70 17.16
N SER A 344 7.13 -16.77 16.40
CA SER A 344 6.42 -17.05 15.15
C SER A 344 5.22 -17.92 15.47
N CYS A 345 4.04 -17.41 15.16
CA CYS A 345 2.77 -18.04 15.44
C CYS A 345 2.10 -18.50 14.14
N ASN A 346 1.49 -19.69 14.16
CA ASN A 346 0.68 -20.25 13.09
C ASN A 346 -0.79 -20.29 13.51
N ARG A 347 -1.63 -19.50 12.84
CA ARG A 347 -3.06 -19.39 13.13
C ARG A 347 -3.81 -20.70 12.91
N ASP A 348 -3.45 -21.46 11.88
CA ASP A 348 -4.22 -22.64 11.43
C ASP A 348 -3.98 -23.88 12.31
N ALA A 349 -3.09 -23.79 13.30
CA ALA A 349 -2.88 -24.86 14.27
C ALA A 349 -4.09 -25.05 15.18
N LYS A 350 -4.40 -26.32 15.50
CA LYS A 350 -5.64 -26.70 16.20
C LYS A 350 -5.59 -26.43 17.71
N THR A 351 -4.42 -26.57 18.32
CA THR A 351 -4.25 -26.36 19.76
C THR A 351 -3.48 -25.06 20.02
N PRO A 352 -3.81 -24.29 21.08
CA PRO A 352 -3.11 -23.03 21.38
C PRO A 352 -1.57 -23.19 21.48
N PRO A 353 -1.01 -24.25 22.10
CA PRO A 353 0.43 -24.41 22.16
C PRO A 353 1.11 -24.81 20.83
N GLU A 354 0.36 -25.42 19.90
CA GLU A 354 0.83 -25.68 18.53
C GLU A 354 0.80 -24.41 17.66
N LYS A 355 -0.03 -23.42 18.03
CA LYS A 355 0.00 -22.11 17.37
C LYS A 355 1.34 -21.42 17.58
N ILE A 356 2.06 -21.68 18.68
CA ILE A 356 3.43 -21.21 18.90
C ILE A 356 4.39 -22.14 18.14
N ALA A 357 4.78 -21.73 16.93
CA ALA A 357 5.54 -22.55 16.00
C ALA A 357 7.05 -22.47 16.25
N HIS A 358 7.61 -21.26 16.25
CA HIS A 358 9.05 -21.03 16.46
C HIS A 358 9.28 -19.89 17.43
N ILE A 359 10.39 -19.98 18.16
CA ILE A 359 10.83 -18.98 19.12
C ILE A 359 12.24 -18.58 18.69
N PHE A 360 12.50 -17.28 18.63
CA PHE A 360 13.80 -16.71 18.31
C PHE A 360 14.24 -15.85 19.48
N SER A 361 15.18 -16.38 20.26
CA SER A 361 15.74 -15.69 21.42
C SER A 361 17.09 -15.12 21.06
N GLY A 362 17.25 -13.80 21.12
CA GLY A 362 18.55 -13.19 20.91
C GLY A 362 18.66 -11.74 21.34
N HIS A 363 17.57 -10.99 21.36
CA HIS A 363 17.62 -9.62 21.87
C HIS A 363 17.78 -9.62 23.39
N LEU A 364 18.54 -8.64 23.90
CA LEU A 364 18.78 -8.51 25.33
C LEU A 364 17.65 -7.78 26.05
N GLY A 365 16.93 -6.91 25.34
CA GLY A 365 15.82 -6.13 25.84
C GLY A 365 14.60 -6.21 24.93
N ALA A 366 13.62 -5.35 25.20
CA ALA A 366 12.36 -5.32 24.45
C ALA A 366 12.58 -5.18 22.93
N VAL A 367 11.81 -5.97 22.17
CA VAL A 367 11.77 -5.87 20.72
C VAL A 367 10.76 -4.79 20.36
N TYR A 368 11.22 -3.68 19.80
CA TYR A 368 10.33 -2.56 19.46
C TYR A 368 9.66 -2.72 18.10
N SER A 369 10.32 -3.40 17.17
CA SER A 369 9.77 -3.64 15.83
C SER A 369 10.19 -4.98 15.27
N VAL A 370 9.25 -5.64 14.59
CA VAL A 370 9.49 -6.84 13.82
C VAL A 370 8.80 -6.63 12.49
N THR A 371 9.49 -6.85 11.37
CA THR A 371 8.90 -6.69 10.03
C THR A 371 9.44 -7.75 9.08
N ARG A 372 8.56 -8.46 8.38
CA ARG A 372 8.94 -9.40 7.33
C ARG A 372 9.43 -8.67 6.08
N ASN A 373 10.38 -9.28 5.39
CA ASN A 373 10.81 -8.78 4.09
C ASN A 373 9.66 -8.97 3.06
N PRO A 374 9.22 -7.91 2.37
CA PRO A 374 8.10 -7.96 1.42
C PRO A 374 8.32 -8.95 0.26
N PHE A 375 9.58 -9.15 -0.16
CA PHE A 375 9.94 -10.02 -1.27
C PHE A 375 10.26 -11.46 -0.83
N PHE A 376 10.80 -11.61 0.39
CA PHE A 376 11.23 -12.89 0.95
C PHE A 376 10.55 -13.13 2.31
N PRO A 377 9.30 -13.61 2.35
CA PRO A 377 8.51 -13.67 3.59
C PRO A 377 9.08 -14.54 4.71
N LYS A 378 10.00 -15.46 4.37
CA LYS A 378 10.72 -16.29 5.35
C LYS A 378 11.81 -15.52 6.11
N VAL A 379 12.24 -14.37 5.58
CA VAL A 379 13.25 -13.49 6.18
C VAL A 379 12.53 -12.33 6.87
N PHE A 380 12.97 -11.98 8.06
CA PHE A 380 12.40 -10.86 8.81
C PHE A 380 13.48 -10.06 9.52
N LEU A 381 13.19 -8.77 9.72
CA LEU A 381 13.99 -7.83 10.48
C LEU A 381 13.38 -7.73 11.87
N SER A 382 14.23 -7.66 12.88
CA SER A 382 13.85 -7.23 14.21
C SER A 382 14.74 -6.07 14.65
N VAL A 383 14.12 -5.16 15.38
CA VAL A 383 14.78 -4.02 15.99
C VAL A 383 14.42 -4.04 17.47
N GLY A 384 15.46 -4.16 18.28
CA GLY A 384 15.37 -4.15 19.74
C GLY A 384 16.70 -3.67 20.29
N ASP A 385 16.77 -3.41 21.59
CA ASP A 385 18.01 -3.04 22.28
C ASP A 385 18.84 -1.92 21.57
N TRP A 386 20.03 -2.26 21.08
CA TRP A 386 20.96 -1.39 20.34
C TRP A 386 21.31 -1.96 18.95
N THR A 387 20.59 -3.01 18.51
CA THR A 387 20.94 -3.78 17.32
C THR A 387 19.73 -4.05 16.45
N ALA A 388 19.93 -4.00 15.13
CA ALA A 388 18.98 -4.49 14.15
C ALA A 388 19.48 -5.84 13.65
N ARG A 389 18.61 -6.84 13.65
CA ARG A 389 18.96 -8.22 13.33
C ARG A 389 18.05 -8.76 12.25
N ILE A 390 18.64 -9.48 11.31
CA ILE A 390 17.91 -10.15 10.24
C ILE A 390 17.93 -11.64 10.53
N TRP A 391 16.76 -12.26 10.44
CA TRP A 391 16.51 -13.64 10.78
C TRP A 391 15.92 -14.38 9.58
N THR A 392 16.02 -15.69 9.60
CA THR A 392 15.29 -16.57 8.68
C THR A 392 14.50 -17.61 9.46
N GLU A 393 13.24 -17.83 9.09
CA GLU A 393 12.41 -18.87 9.69
C GLU A 393 12.92 -20.30 9.40
N GLU A 394 13.86 -20.48 8.47
CA GLU A 394 14.42 -21.78 8.13
C GLU A 394 15.45 -22.29 9.16
N LEU A 395 16.07 -21.37 9.90
CA LEU A 395 17.02 -21.69 10.97
C LEU A 395 16.23 -21.83 12.28
N MET A 396 15.98 -23.07 12.70
CA MET A 396 15.20 -23.38 13.90
C MET A 396 15.91 -22.98 15.21
N ASP A 397 17.23 -22.81 15.18
CA ASP A 397 18.08 -22.70 16.37
C ASP A 397 18.31 -21.25 16.86
N SER A 398 17.37 -20.33 16.58
CA SER A 398 17.33 -18.98 17.18
C SER A 398 18.58 -18.10 16.99
N SER A 399 19.34 -18.23 15.90
CA SER A 399 20.42 -17.27 15.60
C SER A 399 20.10 -16.37 14.40
N PRO A 400 20.48 -15.08 14.46
CA PRO A 400 20.29 -14.15 13.35
C PRO A 400 21.31 -14.46 12.23
N ILE A 401 20.91 -14.28 10.98
CA ILE A 401 21.80 -14.46 9.82
C ILE A 401 22.71 -13.25 9.60
N MET A 402 22.24 -12.06 9.97
CA MET A 402 22.99 -10.81 9.89
C MET A 402 22.60 -9.92 11.07
N GLU A 403 23.56 -9.15 11.56
CA GLU A 403 23.39 -8.22 12.68
C GLU A 403 24.14 -6.92 12.37
N THR A 404 23.51 -5.78 12.66
CA THR A 404 24.16 -4.48 12.55
C THR A 404 25.14 -4.26 13.70
N LYS A 405 26.04 -3.28 13.56
CA LYS A 405 26.91 -2.87 14.68
C LYS A 405 26.07 -2.45 15.90
N TYR A 406 26.65 -2.60 17.09
CA TYR A 406 26.08 -2.00 18.30
C TYR A 406 26.03 -0.48 18.16
N HIS A 407 24.83 0.07 18.23
CA HIS A 407 24.61 1.51 18.20
C HIS A 407 24.72 2.11 19.60
N THR A 408 25.22 3.35 19.69
CA THR A 408 25.24 4.09 20.96
C THR A 408 23.83 4.49 21.42
N PRO A 409 22.97 5.10 20.57
CA PRO A 409 21.56 5.31 20.91
C PRO A 409 20.75 4.02 20.74
N TYR A 410 19.64 3.92 21.47
CA TYR A 410 18.68 2.82 21.32
C TYR A 410 18.00 2.88 19.96
N LEU A 411 17.70 1.72 19.39
CA LEU A 411 16.84 1.62 18.22
C LEU A 411 15.39 1.48 18.68
N LEU A 412 14.48 2.24 18.07
CA LEU A 412 13.09 2.36 18.49
C LEU A 412 12.08 1.84 17.47
N ASP A 413 12.41 1.82 16.18
CA ASP A 413 11.60 1.20 15.14
C ASP A 413 12.47 0.84 13.92
N GLY A 414 11.97 -0.01 13.04
CA GLY A 414 12.55 -0.27 11.74
C GLY A 414 11.56 -0.88 10.76
N CYS A 415 11.80 -0.69 9.47
CA CYS A 415 10.96 -1.26 8.43
C CYS A 415 11.76 -1.56 7.17
N TRP A 416 11.31 -2.55 6.41
CA TRP A 416 11.85 -2.85 5.09
C TRP A 416 11.41 -1.81 4.05
N SER A 417 12.20 -1.68 2.97
CA SER A 417 11.71 -1.06 1.74
C SER A 417 10.75 -2.03 1.04
N PRO A 418 9.55 -1.57 0.63
CA PRO A 418 8.62 -2.38 -0.15
C PRO A 418 9.06 -2.57 -1.60
N VAL A 419 10.03 -1.78 -2.08
CA VAL A 419 10.50 -1.79 -3.48
C VAL A 419 11.86 -2.43 -3.65
N LYS A 420 12.81 -2.19 -2.73
CA LYS A 420 14.15 -2.79 -2.79
C LYS A 420 14.31 -3.86 -1.71
N PRO A 421 14.54 -5.14 -2.06
CA PRO A 421 14.61 -6.23 -1.09
C PRO A 421 15.82 -6.15 -0.15
N ALA A 422 16.87 -5.43 -0.53
CA ALA A 422 18.10 -5.29 0.24
C ALA A 422 18.10 -4.10 1.22
N VAL A 423 17.10 -3.22 1.12
CA VAL A 423 17.10 -1.95 1.84
C VAL A 423 16.16 -2.03 3.03
N PHE A 424 16.65 -1.58 4.19
CA PHE A 424 15.83 -1.39 5.38
C PHE A 424 16.22 -0.11 6.11
N PHE A 425 15.31 0.37 6.94
CA PHE A 425 15.42 1.63 7.65
C PHE A 425 15.39 1.39 9.16
N THR A 426 16.19 2.13 9.92
CA THR A 426 16.16 2.08 11.39
C THR A 426 16.06 3.47 12.00
N ALA A 427 15.20 3.58 13.02
CA ALA A 427 14.93 4.80 13.76
C ALA A 427 15.63 4.75 15.12
N LYS A 428 16.38 5.81 15.46
CA LYS A 428 17.12 5.91 16.71
C LYS A 428 16.48 6.86 17.71
N SER A 429 16.79 6.63 18.99
CA SER A 429 16.35 7.45 20.11
C SER A 429 16.91 8.87 20.12
N ASP A 430 17.97 9.14 19.38
CA ASP A 430 18.53 10.49 19.27
C ASP A 430 17.86 11.32 18.18
N GLY A 431 16.98 10.77 17.34
CA GLY A 431 16.37 11.47 16.21
C GLY A 431 17.04 11.21 14.86
N THR A 432 17.99 10.28 14.80
CA THR A 432 18.70 9.90 13.58
C THR A 432 17.99 8.73 12.88
N LEU A 433 17.84 8.84 11.56
CA LEU A 433 17.38 7.79 10.67
C LEU A 433 18.59 7.19 9.96
N ASP A 434 18.75 5.86 10.01
CA ASP A 434 19.72 5.15 9.20
C ASP A 434 19.01 4.40 8.06
N ILE A 435 19.56 4.53 6.86
CA ILE A 435 19.19 3.74 5.69
C ILE A 435 20.31 2.74 5.42
N TRP A 436 19.95 1.47 5.40
CA TRP A 436 20.86 0.36 5.18
C TRP A 436 20.61 -0.24 3.81
N ASP A 437 21.66 -0.38 3.01
CA ASP A 437 21.67 -1.27 1.86
C ASP A 437 22.77 -2.31 2.08
N PHE A 438 22.38 -3.53 2.45
CA PHE A 438 23.37 -4.57 2.78
C PHE A 438 24.07 -5.18 1.55
N LEU A 439 23.58 -4.93 0.34
CA LEU A 439 24.32 -5.30 -0.87
C LEU A 439 25.52 -4.37 -1.07
N PHE A 440 25.41 -3.13 -0.61
CA PHE A 440 26.46 -2.12 -0.72
C PHE A 440 27.35 -2.09 0.53
N HIS A 441 26.79 -1.78 1.72
CA HIS A 441 27.50 -1.73 2.99
C HIS A 441 26.83 -2.62 4.05
N GLN A 442 27.57 -3.64 4.54
CA GLN A 442 27.04 -4.58 5.54
C GLN A 442 27.25 -4.14 6.99
N LYS A 443 28.31 -3.37 7.28
CA LYS A 443 28.71 -3.03 8.65
C LYS A 443 28.26 -1.65 9.10
N GLU A 444 28.04 -0.76 8.16
CA GLU A 444 27.67 0.62 8.39
C GLU A 444 26.48 1.01 7.53
N PRO A 445 25.63 1.94 8.00
CA PRO A 445 24.51 2.41 7.22
C PRO A 445 25.01 3.15 5.98
N SER A 446 24.33 2.96 4.85
CA SER A 446 24.65 3.64 3.59
C SER A 446 24.35 5.14 3.68
N LEU A 447 23.35 5.53 4.47
CA LEU A 447 23.04 6.92 4.79
C LEU A 447 22.58 7.05 6.24
N SER A 448 23.12 8.02 6.98
CA SER A 448 22.62 8.42 8.29
C SER A 448 22.18 9.88 8.25
N LEU A 449 20.91 10.15 8.55
CA LEU A 449 20.32 11.47 8.47
C LEU A 449 19.71 11.89 9.80
N LYS A 450 20.09 13.06 10.30
CA LYS A 450 19.49 13.66 11.50
C LYS A 450 18.17 14.35 11.14
N VAL A 451 17.04 13.68 11.39
CA VAL A 451 15.71 14.20 11.05
C VAL A 451 15.21 15.17 12.10
N SER A 452 15.42 14.83 13.38
CA SER A 452 14.96 15.61 14.53
C SER A 452 16.01 15.56 15.65
N ASN A 453 15.85 16.44 16.64
CA ASN A 453 16.57 16.37 17.92
C ASN A 453 15.86 15.46 18.93
N ASP A 454 14.59 15.13 18.67
CA ASP A 454 13.77 14.27 19.49
C ASP A 454 13.79 12.80 18.99
N PRO A 455 13.52 11.82 19.87
CA PRO A 455 13.46 10.40 19.50
C PRO A 455 12.49 10.12 18.35
N LEU A 456 12.94 9.34 17.35
CA LEU A 456 12.08 8.79 16.31
C LEU A 456 11.42 7.51 16.85
N LEU A 457 10.10 7.51 16.98
CA LEU A 457 9.33 6.43 17.60
C LEU A 457 8.67 5.50 16.58
N SER A 458 8.27 6.03 15.43
CA SER A 458 7.57 5.27 14.40
C SER A 458 8.18 5.54 13.03
N LEU A 459 8.27 4.47 12.24
CA LEU A 459 8.91 4.47 10.94
C LEU A 459 8.13 3.59 9.97
N ARG A 460 7.57 4.20 8.91
CA ARG A 460 6.83 3.46 7.88
C ARG A 460 7.11 3.99 6.48
N SER A 461 7.52 3.09 5.61
CA SER A 461 7.74 3.38 4.18
C SER A 461 6.41 3.31 3.43
N GLN A 462 6.24 4.22 2.48
CA GLN A 462 5.13 4.22 1.53
C GLN A 462 5.24 3.00 0.59
N ASP A 463 4.12 2.45 0.11
CA ASP A 463 4.11 1.24 -0.73
C ASP A 463 4.94 1.36 -2.03
N ASN A 464 5.09 2.58 -2.56
CA ASN A 464 5.93 2.86 -3.73
C ASN A 464 7.43 3.05 -3.40
N GLY A 465 7.80 2.94 -2.12
CA GLY A 465 9.16 3.07 -1.60
C GLY A 465 9.78 4.48 -1.63
N ARG A 466 9.11 5.50 -2.19
CA ARG A 466 9.70 6.84 -2.40
C ARG A 466 9.68 7.71 -1.15
N ILE A 467 8.60 7.64 -0.37
CA ILE A 467 8.42 8.46 0.82
C ILE A 467 8.53 7.58 2.08
N LEU A 468 9.20 8.10 3.10
CA LEU A 468 9.33 7.51 4.41
C LEU A 468 8.76 8.45 5.47
N GLY A 469 7.83 7.95 6.27
CA GLY A 469 7.25 8.69 7.38
C GLY A 469 7.98 8.39 8.69
N CYS A 470 8.45 9.43 9.36
CA CYS A 470 9.14 9.34 10.65
C CYS A 470 8.35 10.10 11.72
N GLY A 471 7.79 9.39 12.70
CA GLY A 471 7.09 9.99 13.83
C GLY A 471 8.01 10.24 15.01
N THR A 472 7.84 11.39 15.66
CA THR A 472 8.65 11.83 16.81
C THR A 472 7.87 11.81 18.12
N ARG A 473 8.60 11.88 19.24
CA ARG A 473 8.01 12.03 20.59
C ARG A 473 7.16 13.28 20.77
N LEU A 474 7.44 14.36 20.05
CA LEU A 474 6.68 15.63 20.14
C LEU A 474 5.46 15.70 19.21
N GLY A 475 5.12 14.61 18.53
CA GLY A 475 3.94 14.54 17.66
C GLY A 475 4.16 15.20 16.31
N ILE A 476 5.42 15.39 15.94
CA ILE A 476 5.84 15.80 14.60
C ILE A 476 6.04 14.52 13.78
N VAL A 477 5.46 14.46 12.59
CA VAL A 477 5.71 13.43 11.59
C VAL A 477 6.42 14.09 10.41
N SER A 478 7.66 13.71 10.18
CA SER A 478 8.46 14.18 9.06
C SER A 478 8.36 13.18 7.90
N LEU A 479 8.00 13.67 6.72
CA LEU A 479 7.95 12.89 5.49
C LEU A 479 9.22 13.15 4.68
N LEU A 480 9.96 12.09 4.41
CA LEU A 480 11.25 12.13 3.74
C LEU A 480 11.12 11.46 2.37
N GLU A 481 11.48 12.17 1.31
CA GLU A 481 11.66 11.59 -0.02
C GLU A 481 13.09 11.03 -0.12
N ILE A 482 13.18 9.77 -0.53
CA ILE A 482 14.45 9.04 -0.66
C ILE A 482 14.90 9.10 -2.13
N SER A 483 16.23 9.16 -2.35
CA SER A 483 16.80 9.22 -3.69
C SER A 483 16.45 7.98 -4.55
N PRO A 484 16.34 8.15 -5.89
CA PRO A 484 15.99 7.06 -6.79
C PRO A 484 16.85 5.80 -6.62
N GLY A 485 18.16 5.92 -6.40
CA GLY A 485 19.04 4.75 -6.22
C GLY A 485 18.66 3.81 -5.06
N LEU A 486 17.94 4.31 -4.05
CA LEU A 486 17.41 3.52 -2.93
C LEU A 486 15.94 3.11 -3.10
N CYS A 487 15.27 3.62 -4.13
CA CYS A 487 13.85 3.40 -4.43
C CYS A 487 13.60 2.67 -5.75
N THR A 488 14.58 2.57 -6.65
CA THR A 488 14.48 1.85 -7.92
C THR A 488 15.14 0.49 -7.80
N MET A 489 14.42 -0.55 -8.24
CA MET A 489 14.90 -1.92 -8.21
C MET A 489 15.65 -2.23 -9.50
N ARG A 490 16.94 -2.58 -9.41
CA ARG A 490 17.75 -2.97 -10.58
C ARG A 490 17.46 -4.42 -11.00
N LYS A 491 17.63 -4.75 -12.29
CA LYS A 491 17.23 -6.04 -12.91
C LYS A 491 17.74 -7.30 -12.18
N ASN A 492 18.88 -7.23 -11.47
CA ASN A 492 19.51 -8.38 -10.80
C ASN A 492 19.46 -8.37 -9.26
N GLU A 493 18.95 -7.31 -8.64
CA GLU A 493 19.04 -7.13 -7.17
C GLU A 493 18.31 -8.22 -6.39
N LYS A 494 17.12 -8.64 -6.83
CA LYS A 494 16.37 -9.72 -6.17
C LYS A 494 17.18 -11.01 -6.06
N THR A 495 17.81 -11.39 -7.17
CA THR A 495 18.61 -12.60 -7.25
C THR A 495 19.84 -12.48 -6.36
N LEU A 496 20.54 -11.35 -6.41
CA LEU A 496 21.69 -11.07 -5.54
C LEU A 496 21.31 -11.14 -4.06
N THR A 497 20.22 -10.48 -3.66
CA THR A 497 19.69 -10.54 -2.29
C THR A 497 19.34 -11.96 -1.86
N SER A 498 18.67 -12.74 -2.72
CA SER A 498 18.34 -14.13 -2.43
C SER A 498 19.61 -14.97 -2.19
N THR A 499 20.60 -14.83 -3.08
CA THR A 499 21.87 -15.56 -2.93
C THR A 499 22.65 -15.15 -1.69
N MET A 500 22.57 -13.87 -1.29
CA MET A 500 23.16 -13.36 -0.06
C MET A 500 22.51 -13.99 1.18
N PHE A 501 21.17 -13.98 1.26
CA PHE A 501 20.46 -14.60 2.37
C PHE A 501 20.74 -16.09 2.48
N GLU A 502 20.72 -16.81 1.37
CA GLU A 502 21.07 -18.24 1.36
C GLU A 502 22.52 -18.49 1.80
N ARG A 503 23.45 -17.63 1.38
CA ARG A 503 24.86 -17.75 1.76
C ARG A 503 25.05 -17.56 3.26
N GLU A 504 24.48 -16.50 3.84
CA GLU A 504 24.58 -16.26 5.28
C GLU A 504 23.82 -17.32 6.08
N ALA A 505 22.65 -17.76 5.63
CA ALA A 505 21.92 -18.87 6.27
C ALA A 505 22.73 -20.18 6.27
N ARG A 506 23.37 -20.53 5.15
CA ARG A 506 24.26 -21.70 5.06
C ARG A 506 25.48 -21.55 5.98
N ARG A 507 26.10 -20.36 5.99
CA ARG A 507 27.25 -20.07 6.85
C ARG A 507 26.88 -20.23 8.32
N GLU A 508 25.75 -19.67 8.72
CA GLU A 508 25.29 -19.69 10.11
C GLU A 508 24.94 -21.11 10.55
N LYS A 509 24.26 -21.88 9.70
CA LYS A 509 24.02 -23.31 9.95
C LYS A 509 25.32 -24.09 10.21
N VAL A 510 26.36 -23.88 9.40
CA VAL A 510 27.66 -24.53 9.58
C VAL A 510 28.34 -24.11 10.89
N LEU A 511 28.22 -22.84 11.28
CA LEU A 511 28.77 -22.36 12.55
C LEU A 511 28.05 -22.99 13.74
N GLN A 512 26.72 -23.10 13.67
CA GLN A 512 25.92 -23.76 14.69
C GLN A 512 26.24 -25.25 14.81
N ASP A 513 26.34 -25.97 13.69
CA ASP A 513 26.71 -27.38 13.68
C ASP A 513 28.07 -27.58 14.37
N LYS A 514 29.07 -26.74 14.03
CA LYS A 514 30.38 -26.74 14.70
C LYS A 514 30.32 -26.37 16.18
N HIS A 515 29.46 -25.43 16.56
CA HIS A 515 29.27 -25.06 17.96
C HIS A 515 28.68 -26.21 18.77
N ARG A 516 27.69 -26.91 18.21
CA ARG A 516 27.07 -28.10 18.79
C ARG A 516 28.09 -29.23 18.92
N GLU A 517 28.88 -29.50 17.89
CA GLU A 517 29.98 -30.46 17.94
C GLU A 517 31.01 -30.11 19.02
N ARG A 518 31.36 -28.82 19.17
CA ARG A 518 32.26 -28.37 20.23
C ARG A 518 31.67 -28.64 21.61
N LEU A 519 30.41 -28.31 21.86
CA LEU A 519 29.74 -28.55 23.15
C LEU A 519 29.68 -30.05 23.49
N VAL A 520 29.37 -30.89 22.50
CA VAL A 520 29.40 -32.36 22.68
C VAL A 520 30.81 -32.83 23.01
N ARG A 521 31.82 -32.33 22.29
CA ARG A 521 33.22 -32.66 22.55
C ARG A 521 33.69 -32.20 23.94
N GLU A 522 33.29 -31.02 24.38
CA GLU A 522 33.59 -30.50 25.73
C GLU A 522 32.88 -31.33 26.80
N GLN A 523 31.63 -31.75 26.57
CA GLN A 523 30.91 -32.64 27.48
C GLN A 523 31.55 -34.03 27.54
N ASP A 524 31.97 -34.59 26.41
CA ASP A 524 32.68 -35.87 26.35
C ASP A 524 34.05 -35.77 27.01
N GLN A 525 34.77 -34.65 26.82
CA GLN A 525 36.02 -34.38 27.54
C GLN A 525 35.81 -34.23 29.05
N ALA A 526 34.73 -33.58 29.48
CA ALA A 526 34.38 -33.46 30.90
C ALA A 526 34.03 -34.82 31.50
N ARG A 527 33.33 -35.69 30.76
CA ARG A 527 33.03 -37.07 31.17
C ARG A 527 34.24 -37.99 31.14
N ALA A 528 35.20 -37.74 30.24
CA ALA A 528 36.43 -38.53 30.10
C ALA A 528 37.53 -38.11 31.09
N ARG A 529 37.38 -36.98 31.80
CA ARG A 529 38.22 -36.69 32.96
C ARG A 529 37.86 -37.71 34.05
N PRO A 530 38.80 -38.57 34.48
CA PRO A 530 38.56 -39.39 35.65
C PRO A 530 38.23 -38.44 36.82
N GLU A 531 37.21 -38.75 37.60
CA GLU A 531 37.00 -38.10 38.89
C GLU A 531 38.28 -38.34 39.72
N GLU A 532 39.20 -37.38 39.70
CA GLU A 532 40.23 -37.29 40.74
C GLU A 532 39.43 -37.07 42.02
N GLN A 533 39.27 -38.13 42.82
CA GLN A 533 38.84 -38.02 44.21
C GLN A 533 39.95 -37.26 44.95
N GLU A 534 39.97 -35.94 44.81
CA GLU A 534 40.77 -35.07 45.64
C GLU A 534 40.27 -35.23 47.08
N ASP A 535 41.19 -35.53 48.00
CA ASP A 535 40.87 -35.79 49.41
C ASP A 535 40.20 -34.52 50.00
N PRO A 536 38.97 -34.59 50.55
CA PRO A 536 38.24 -33.41 51.05
C PRO A 536 39.04 -32.57 52.05
N GLN A 537 40.01 -33.18 52.76
CA GLN A 537 40.91 -32.49 53.67
C GLN A 537 41.96 -31.64 52.96
N GLU A 538 42.52 -32.10 51.84
CA GLU A 538 43.48 -31.31 51.05
C GLU A 538 42.80 -30.12 50.38
N VAL A 539 41.60 -30.31 49.84
CA VAL A 539 40.80 -29.23 49.24
C VAL A 539 40.43 -28.17 50.28
N PHE A 540 40.06 -28.60 51.51
CA PHE A 540 39.75 -27.70 52.60
C PHE A 540 40.97 -26.89 53.07
N GLU A 541 42.13 -27.52 53.26
CA GLU A 541 43.35 -26.79 53.66
C GLU A 541 43.80 -25.81 52.57
N LYS A 542 43.71 -26.19 51.29
CA LYS A 542 44.07 -25.32 50.17
C LYS A 542 43.13 -24.10 50.07
N ALA A 543 41.82 -24.31 50.18
CA ALA A 543 40.83 -23.23 50.20
C ALA A 543 40.98 -22.33 51.43
N ARG A 544 41.35 -22.90 52.58
CA ARG A 544 41.63 -22.16 53.81
C ARG A 544 42.87 -21.29 53.68
N GLU A 545 43.96 -21.82 53.12
CA GLU A 545 45.18 -21.04 52.83
C GLU A 545 44.89 -19.89 51.86
N GLU A 546 44.13 -20.15 50.80
CA GLU A 546 43.76 -19.14 49.81
C GLU A 546 42.90 -18.05 50.44
N PHE A 547 41.90 -18.41 51.25
CA PHE A 547 41.06 -17.47 51.99
C PHE A 547 41.87 -16.58 52.94
N PHE A 548 42.80 -17.16 53.71
CA PHE A 548 43.67 -16.38 54.60
C PHE A 548 44.65 -15.51 53.83
N SER A 549 45.13 -15.94 52.66
CA SER A 549 45.97 -15.12 51.79
C SER A 549 45.24 -13.88 51.28
N VAL A 550 43.96 -14.02 50.90
CA VAL A 550 43.10 -12.93 50.46
C VAL A 550 42.80 -11.97 51.61
N ILE A 551 42.50 -12.48 52.80
CA ILE A 551 42.32 -11.64 53.99
C ILE A 551 43.59 -10.87 54.32
N LYS A 552 44.76 -11.50 54.25
CA LYS A 552 46.05 -10.84 54.53
C LYS A 552 46.36 -9.76 53.48
N ALA A 553 46.09 -10.03 52.21
CA ALA A 553 46.20 -9.05 51.13
C ALA A 553 45.26 -7.85 51.33
N GLU A 554 44.02 -8.11 51.73
CA GLU A 554 43.00 -7.08 51.96
C GLU A 554 43.30 -6.26 53.24
N ARG A 555 43.86 -6.87 54.29
CA ARG A 555 44.35 -6.16 55.50
C ARG A 555 45.55 -5.26 55.21
N ARG A 556 46.51 -5.72 54.40
CA ARG A 556 47.61 -4.88 53.87
C ARG A 556 47.07 -3.70 53.07
N ARG A 557 46.08 -3.94 52.21
CA ARG A 557 45.44 -2.88 51.41
C ARG A 557 44.72 -1.83 52.26
N ARG A 558 44.17 -2.22 53.41
CA ARG A 558 43.46 -1.34 54.34
C ARG A 558 44.36 -0.67 55.38
N GLY A 559 45.68 -0.88 55.33
CA GLY A 559 46.65 -0.25 56.23
C GLY A 559 46.49 -0.65 57.71
N GLN A 560 45.97 -1.85 57.98
CA GLN A 560 45.77 -2.37 59.34
C GLN A 560 46.89 -3.31 59.82
N GLU A 561 48.00 -3.39 59.08
CA GLU A 561 49.24 -4.06 59.49
C GLU A 561 50.40 -3.10 59.25
N ASP A 562 51.14 -2.77 60.32
CA ASP A 562 52.46 -2.14 60.20
C ASP A 562 53.45 -3.12 59.55
N PRO A 563 54.37 -2.65 58.68
CA PRO A 563 55.42 -3.50 58.15
C PRO A 563 56.54 -3.62 59.19
N GLU A 564 56.55 -4.71 59.98
CA GLU A 564 57.72 -5.28 60.68
C GLU A 564 57.25 -6.60 61.35
N GLU A 565 57.89 -7.78 61.23
CA GLU A 565 59.23 -8.19 60.80
C GLU A 565 59.21 -9.25 59.68
#